data_AF-A0A540NPP1-F1
#
_entry.id   AF-A0A540NPP1-F1
#
_cell.length_a   1.000
_cell.length_b   1.000
_cell.length_c   1.000
_cell.angle_alpha   90.00
_cell.angle_beta   90.00
_cell.angle_gamma   90.00
#
_symmetry.space_group_name_H-M   'P 1'
#
loop_
_entity.id
_entity.type
_entity.pdbx_description
1 polymer ?
#
loop_
_entity_poly.entity_id
_entity_poly.type
_entity_poly.pdbx_seq_one_letter_code
_entity_poly.pdbx_strand_id
1 'polypeptide(L)'
;MSLSAGILLICFQKPPTDGVAVCFIAFAIGNGLYACWITQRIGFCSKILIKSLEPVSKFPDLNQPTYWMLGVGFLWMSLLILAVIGALNFYFPPLIIILLVLSLAWTAEVMRNVANMTVSMVISLYYLRGMQSNTQFCFQRALSKNLGSACLGALFVPAIEALRIVARALNLLKGEDEFMFSCAHCCLKVMECIFRYGNGWAFIQIAVYGKGFVRASQDIWELFERQEMEPIVDSDITSSICFLTGVCSGSICVVIVAAWTARGHQSFTATISLLTFLIGYLNVGLFSYSIIHFMHMNYVINLLIL
;
A
#
# COMPACT_ATOMS: atom_id res chain seq x y z
N MET A 1 -16.34 2.33 11.68
CA MET A 1 -15.19 2.02 12.56
C MET A 1 -14.26 3.22 12.78
N SER A 2 -13.90 3.97 11.74
CA SER A 2 -13.12 5.21 11.91
C SER A 2 -13.88 6.30 12.68
N LEU A 3 -15.19 6.50 12.42
CA LEU A 3 -16.04 7.41 13.23
C LEU A 3 -16.05 7.03 14.71
N SER A 4 -16.23 5.75 15.04
CA SER A 4 -16.27 5.28 16.42
C SER A 4 -14.92 5.45 17.14
N ALA A 5 -13.80 5.26 16.43
CA ALA A 5 -12.47 5.53 16.96
C ALA A 5 -12.28 7.03 17.28
N GLY A 6 -12.71 7.91 16.36
CA GLY A 6 -12.68 9.36 16.55
C GLY A 6 -13.51 9.81 17.75
N ILE A 7 -14.78 9.37 17.83
CA ILE A 7 -15.67 9.73 18.95
C ILE A 7 -15.09 9.26 20.30
N LEU A 8 -14.57 8.04 20.36
CA LEU A 8 -13.92 7.52 21.58
C LEU A 8 -12.72 8.37 22.02
N LEU A 9 -11.90 8.85 21.08
CA LEU A 9 -10.76 9.70 21.38
C LEU A 9 -11.16 11.10 21.89
N ILE A 10 -12.25 11.68 21.38
CA ILE A 10 -12.81 12.96 21.89
C ILE A 10 -13.33 12.80 23.32
N CYS A 11 -13.93 11.65 23.64
CA CYS A 11 -14.45 11.40 24.98
C CYS A 11 -13.37 11.40 26.08
N PHE A 12 -12.08 11.25 25.74
CA PHE A 12 -10.99 11.35 26.71
C PHE A 12 -10.59 12.79 27.07
N GLN A 13 -11.10 13.81 26.35
CA GLN A 13 -10.90 15.24 26.62
C GLN A 13 -9.43 15.63 26.91
N LYS A 14 -8.50 15.20 26.06
CA LYS A 14 -7.08 15.59 26.17
C LYS A 14 -6.61 16.32 24.89
N PRO A 15 -5.87 17.43 25.03
CA PRO A 15 -5.40 18.20 23.87
C PRO A 15 -4.65 17.38 22.79
N PRO A 16 -3.79 16.37 23.10
CA PRO A 16 -3.17 15.55 22.07
C PRO A 16 -4.11 14.51 21.42
N THR A 17 -5.19 14.08 22.07
CA THR A 17 -6.15 13.11 21.50
C THR A 17 -7.17 13.77 20.58
N ASP A 18 -7.49 15.04 20.83
CA ASP A 18 -8.50 15.78 20.09
C ASP A 18 -8.08 15.98 18.61
N GLY A 19 -6.81 16.32 18.36
CA GLY A 19 -6.29 16.45 17.00
C GLY A 19 -6.37 15.13 16.22
N VAL A 20 -5.96 14.02 16.84
CA VAL A 20 -6.03 12.69 16.24
C VAL A 20 -7.48 12.30 15.95
N ALA A 21 -8.40 12.61 16.87
CA ALA A 21 -9.80 12.30 16.71
C ALA A 21 -10.46 13.04 15.53
N VAL A 22 -10.15 14.33 15.36
CA VAL A 22 -10.63 15.12 14.22
C VAL A 22 -10.16 14.51 12.89
N CYS A 23 -8.90 14.06 12.82
CA CYS A 23 -8.39 13.36 11.64
C CYS A 23 -9.19 12.07 11.36
N PHE A 24 -9.48 11.25 12.37
CA PHE A 24 -10.27 10.02 12.19
C PHE A 24 -11.70 10.30 11.69
N ILE A 25 -12.34 11.37 12.18
CA ILE A 25 -13.67 11.77 11.75
C ILE A 25 -13.64 12.26 10.30
N ALA A 26 -12.68 13.11 9.93
CA ALA A 26 -12.50 13.58 8.57
C ALA A 26 -12.25 12.41 7.59
N PHE A 27 -11.36 11.47 7.97
CA PHE A 27 -11.14 10.25 7.19
C PHE A 27 -12.40 9.40 7.06
N ALA A 28 -13.24 9.33 8.09
CA ALA A 28 -14.46 8.54 8.01
C ALA A 28 -15.49 9.14 7.05
N ILE A 29 -15.60 10.48 7.01
CA ILE A 29 -16.44 11.18 6.03
C ILE A 29 -15.90 10.92 4.61
N GLY A 30 -14.58 11.04 4.41
CA GLY A 30 -13.93 10.74 3.14
C GLY A 30 -14.16 9.29 2.68
N ASN A 31 -14.04 8.32 3.60
CA ASN A 31 -14.31 6.91 3.31
C ASN A 31 -15.77 6.66 2.94
N GLY A 32 -16.71 7.36 3.58
CA GLY A 32 -18.14 7.29 3.25
C GLY A 32 -18.42 7.79 1.83
N LEU A 33 -17.87 8.96 1.47
CA LEU A 33 -18.00 9.52 0.13
C LEU A 33 -17.34 8.62 -0.93
N TYR A 34 -16.17 8.08 -0.62
CA TYR A 34 -15.46 7.17 -1.51
C TYR A 34 -16.22 5.84 -1.69
N ALA A 35 -16.84 5.31 -0.62
CA ALA A 35 -17.67 4.11 -0.70
C ALA A 35 -18.88 4.32 -1.62
N CYS A 36 -19.53 5.50 -1.57
CA CYS A 36 -20.63 5.83 -2.48
C CYS A 36 -20.16 5.92 -3.95
N TRP A 37 -18.97 6.47 -4.19
CA TRP A 37 -18.39 6.56 -5.53
C TRP A 37 -17.97 5.19 -6.08
N ILE A 38 -17.40 4.33 -5.23
CA ILE A 38 -16.87 3.04 -5.67
C ILE A 38 -17.94 2.00 -5.98
N THR A 39 -19.14 2.13 -5.40
CA THR A 39 -20.26 1.20 -5.62
C THR A 39 -20.56 0.98 -7.10
N GLN A 40 -20.30 1.99 -7.94
CA GLN A 40 -20.48 1.90 -9.39
C GLN A 40 -19.46 0.98 -10.09
N ARG A 41 -18.27 0.78 -9.49
CA ARG A 41 -17.16 -0.01 -10.06
C ARG A 41 -17.02 -1.43 -9.46
N ILE A 42 -17.73 -1.75 -8.37
CA ILE A 42 -17.64 -3.05 -7.68
C ILE A 42 -17.94 -4.23 -8.62
N GLY A 43 -18.88 -4.08 -9.55
CA GLY A 43 -19.26 -5.14 -10.49
C GLY A 43 -18.10 -5.59 -11.40
N PHE A 44 -17.23 -4.67 -11.81
CA PHE A 44 -16.05 -4.97 -12.62
C PHE A 44 -14.98 -5.69 -11.79
N CYS A 45 -14.66 -5.16 -10.60
CA CYS A 45 -13.66 -5.75 -9.72
C CYS A 45 -14.04 -7.15 -9.22
N SER A 46 -15.33 -7.42 -8.99
CA SER A 46 -15.80 -8.77 -8.62
C SER A 46 -15.53 -9.81 -9.72
N LYS A 47 -15.78 -9.44 -11.00
CA LYS A 47 -15.47 -10.32 -12.13
C LYS A 47 -13.97 -10.59 -12.28
N ILE A 48 -13.14 -9.56 -12.10
CA ILE A 48 -11.67 -9.72 -12.07
C ILE A 48 -11.25 -10.61 -10.90
N LEU A 49 -11.83 -10.43 -9.72
CA LEU A 49 -11.52 -11.22 -8.52
C LEU A 49 -11.80 -12.70 -8.77
N ILE A 50 -12.99 -13.04 -9.28
CA ILE A 50 -13.37 -14.42 -9.56
C ILE A 50 -12.43 -15.04 -10.59
N LYS A 51 -12.12 -14.32 -11.68
CA LYS A 51 -11.21 -14.81 -12.72
C LYS A 51 -9.78 -15.00 -12.23
N SER A 52 -9.35 -14.15 -11.31
CA SER A 52 -8.03 -14.29 -10.74
C SER A 52 -7.92 -15.46 -9.77
N LEU A 53 -8.97 -15.80 -9.02
CA LEU A 53 -8.95 -16.88 -8.03
C LEU A 53 -8.75 -18.28 -8.64
N GLU A 54 -9.02 -18.43 -9.94
CA GLU A 54 -8.94 -19.68 -10.67
C GLU A 54 -7.54 -20.34 -10.55
N PRO A 55 -6.42 -19.61 -10.77
CA PRO A 55 -5.07 -20.09 -10.47
C PRO A 55 -4.70 -20.40 -9.01
N VAL A 56 -5.37 -19.83 -7.98
CA VAL A 56 -5.03 -20.15 -6.56
C VAL A 56 -5.25 -21.63 -6.29
N SER A 57 -6.34 -22.18 -6.85
CA SER A 57 -6.69 -23.59 -6.69
C SER A 57 -5.60 -24.55 -7.18
N LYS A 58 -4.74 -24.11 -8.11
CA LYS A 58 -3.61 -24.88 -8.62
C LYS A 58 -2.34 -24.79 -7.76
N PHE A 59 -2.22 -23.78 -6.89
CA PHE A 59 -1.01 -23.52 -6.10
C PHE A 59 -1.36 -23.24 -4.63
N PRO A 60 -1.60 -24.27 -3.81
CA PRO A 60 -1.88 -24.08 -2.38
C PRO A 60 -0.69 -23.45 -1.62
N ASP A 61 0.53 -23.67 -2.09
CA ASP A 61 1.77 -23.16 -1.48
C ASP A 61 2.03 -21.67 -1.79
N LEU A 62 1.19 -21.03 -2.59
CA LEU A 62 1.35 -19.62 -2.98
C LEU A 62 1.16 -18.65 -1.80
N ASN A 63 0.43 -19.08 -0.76
CA ASN A 63 0.19 -18.28 0.43
C ASN A 63 1.37 -18.34 1.42
N GLN A 64 2.28 -19.30 1.27
CA GLN A 64 3.42 -19.53 2.18
C GLN A 64 4.31 -18.27 2.35
N PRO A 65 4.71 -17.56 1.27
CA PRO A 65 5.52 -16.34 1.39
C PRO A 65 4.76 -15.23 2.12
N THR A 66 3.46 -15.09 1.86
CA THR A 66 2.61 -14.10 2.54
C THR A 66 2.60 -14.32 4.06
N TYR A 67 2.51 -15.57 4.51
CA TYR A 67 2.58 -15.89 5.94
C TYR A 67 3.96 -15.60 6.56
N TRP A 68 5.05 -15.93 5.85
CA TRP A 68 6.40 -15.57 6.30
C TRP A 68 6.57 -14.07 6.47
N MET A 69 6.06 -13.29 5.52
CA MET A 69 6.16 -11.83 5.55
C MET A 69 5.28 -11.21 6.63
N LEU A 70 4.11 -11.80 6.91
CA LEU A 70 3.29 -11.42 8.06
C LEU A 70 4.04 -11.65 9.38
N GLY A 71 4.71 -12.81 9.52
CA GLY A 71 5.50 -13.13 10.71
C GLY A 71 6.69 -12.17 10.90
N VAL A 72 7.44 -11.91 9.84
CA VAL A 72 8.55 -10.92 9.86
C VAL A 72 8.02 -9.53 10.18
N GLY A 73 6.89 -9.13 9.58
CA GLY A 73 6.21 -7.88 9.88
C GLY A 73 5.89 -7.76 11.37
N PHE A 74 5.26 -8.77 11.97
CA PHE A 74 4.93 -8.77 13.40
C PHE A 74 6.17 -8.64 14.30
N LEU A 75 7.25 -9.35 13.98
CA LEU A 75 8.52 -9.24 14.71
C LEU A 75 9.11 -7.83 14.60
N TRP A 76 9.09 -7.25 13.40
CA TRP A 76 9.58 -5.90 13.16
C TRP A 76 8.77 -4.83 13.91
N MET A 77 7.44 -5.00 13.97
CA MET A 77 6.55 -4.15 14.77
C MET A 77 6.84 -4.27 16.28
N SER A 78 7.17 -5.47 16.75
CA SER A 78 7.55 -5.69 18.15
C SER A 78 8.86 -4.97 18.50
N LEU A 79 9.84 -5.02 17.60
CA LEU A 79 11.09 -4.25 17.73
C LEU A 79 10.83 -2.74 17.74
N LEU A 80 9.88 -2.26 16.93
CA LEU A 80 9.50 -0.84 16.92
C LEU A 80 8.92 -0.40 18.27
N ILE A 81 8.03 -1.19 18.87
CA ILE A 81 7.45 -0.85 20.18
C ILE A 81 8.56 -0.70 21.23
N LEU A 82 9.52 -1.62 21.25
CA LEU A 82 10.69 -1.54 22.13
C LEU A 82 11.53 -0.30 21.84
N ALA A 83 11.77 0.01 20.56
CA ALA A 83 12.53 1.19 20.15
C ALA A 83 11.84 2.51 20.56
N VAL A 84 10.51 2.58 20.46
CA VAL A 84 9.75 3.77 20.88
C VAL A 84 9.80 3.96 22.38
N ILE A 85 9.69 2.88 23.17
CA ILE A 85 9.85 2.95 24.64
C ILE A 85 11.26 3.45 25.00
N GLY A 86 12.28 2.99 24.30
CA GLY A 86 13.65 3.47 24.47
C GLY A 86 13.82 4.94 24.06
N ALA A 87 13.21 5.36 22.95
CA ALA A 87 13.28 6.72 22.40
C ALA A 87 12.77 7.80 23.36
N LEU A 88 11.83 7.47 24.25
CA LEU A 88 11.30 8.40 25.25
C LEU A 88 12.35 8.90 26.25
N ASN A 89 13.48 8.21 26.40
CA ASN A 89 14.56 8.59 27.33
C ASN A 89 15.63 9.49 26.69
N PHE A 90 15.52 9.82 25.40
CA PHE A 90 16.49 10.65 24.70
C PHE A 90 16.14 12.14 24.75
N TYR A 91 17.12 12.99 24.39
CA TYR A 91 17.00 14.45 24.46
C TYR A 91 15.93 15.04 23.51
N PHE A 92 15.67 14.39 22.37
CA PHE A 92 14.66 14.80 21.39
C PHE A 92 13.71 13.64 21.01
N PRO A 93 12.80 13.24 21.91
CA PRO A 93 11.87 12.13 21.67
C PRO A 93 11.02 12.24 20.39
N PRO A 94 10.41 13.39 20.04
CA PRO A 94 9.50 13.44 18.89
C PRO A 94 10.21 13.22 17.56
N LEU A 95 11.43 13.75 17.40
CA LEU A 95 12.21 13.59 16.16
C LEU A 95 12.62 12.13 15.96
N ILE A 96 13.04 11.45 17.03
CA ILE A 96 13.41 10.02 16.98
C ILE A 96 12.18 9.17 16.66
N ILE A 97 11.02 9.45 17.26
CA ILE A 97 9.78 8.75 16.96
C ILE A 97 9.39 8.92 15.48
N ILE A 98 9.49 10.13 14.92
CA ILE A 98 9.21 10.37 13.50
C ILE A 98 10.15 9.56 12.61
N LEU A 99 11.46 9.55 12.90
CA LEU A 99 12.43 8.75 12.14
C LEU A 99 12.16 7.26 12.24
N LEU A 100 11.78 6.75 13.41
CA LEU A 100 11.41 5.35 13.61
C LEU A 100 10.15 4.97 12.81
N VAL A 101 9.12 5.83 12.82
CA VAL A 101 7.89 5.62 12.04
C VAL A 101 8.17 5.68 10.54
N LEU A 102 9.04 6.60 10.08
CA LEU A 102 9.43 6.68 8.67
C LEU A 102 10.20 5.42 8.24
N SER A 103 11.15 4.97 9.06
CA SER A 103 11.87 3.71 8.83
C SER A 103 10.91 2.54 8.75
N LEU A 104 9.90 2.48 9.63
CA LEU A 104 8.90 1.44 9.61
C LEU A 104 8.07 1.45 8.33
N ALA A 105 7.53 2.60 7.96
CA ALA A 105 6.74 2.78 6.75
C ALA A 105 7.55 2.32 5.53
N TRP A 106 8.82 2.75 5.43
CA TRP A 106 9.71 2.32 4.35
C TRP A 106 9.94 0.80 4.36
N THR A 107 10.26 0.19 5.50
CA THR A 107 10.44 -1.28 5.58
C THR A 107 9.18 -2.05 5.20
N ALA A 108 7.99 -1.54 5.57
CA ALA A 108 6.73 -2.17 5.21
C ALA A 108 6.45 -2.08 3.70
N GLU A 109 6.80 -0.95 3.06
CA GLU A 109 6.76 -0.82 1.60
C GLU A 109 7.77 -1.75 0.90
N VAL A 110 8.98 -1.89 1.43
CA VAL A 110 9.98 -2.84 0.91
C VAL A 110 9.45 -4.26 0.99
N MET A 111 8.91 -4.67 2.15
CA MET A 111 8.28 -5.98 2.30
C MET A 111 7.15 -6.14 1.26
N ARG A 112 6.25 -5.17 1.13
CA ARG A 112 5.18 -5.26 0.13
C ARG A 112 5.71 -5.47 -1.29
N ASN A 113 6.73 -4.72 -1.69
CA ASN A 113 7.33 -4.84 -3.02
C ASN A 113 8.04 -6.17 -3.24
N VAL A 114 8.70 -6.72 -2.21
CA VAL A 114 9.28 -8.07 -2.26
C VAL A 114 8.18 -9.12 -2.42
N ALA A 115 7.08 -9.04 -1.65
CA ALA A 115 5.95 -9.95 -1.78
C ALA A 115 5.43 -9.95 -3.22
N ASN A 116 5.22 -8.75 -3.76
CA ASN A 116 4.75 -8.53 -5.12
C ASN A 116 5.66 -9.21 -6.15
N MET A 117 6.97 -8.93 -6.10
CA MET A 117 7.92 -9.56 -7.01
C MET A 117 7.92 -11.09 -6.91
N THR A 118 7.79 -11.65 -5.71
CA THR A 118 7.82 -13.11 -5.52
C THR A 118 6.61 -13.80 -6.12
N VAL A 119 5.42 -13.23 -5.93
CA VAL A 119 4.18 -13.73 -6.53
C VAL A 119 4.24 -13.61 -8.05
N SER A 120 4.65 -12.45 -8.58
CA SER A 120 4.82 -12.26 -10.04
C SER A 120 5.80 -13.26 -10.64
N MET A 121 6.90 -13.55 -9.94
CA MET A 121 7.91 -14.49 -10.41
C MET A 121 7.38 -15.92 -10.48
N VAL A 122 6.66 -16.40 -9.47
CA VAL A 122 6.07 -17.74 -9.48
C VAL A 122 5.07 -17.90 -10.63
N ILE A 123 4.18 -16.92 -10.82
CA ILE A 123 3.17 -16.98 -11.88
C ILE A 123 3.81 -16.92 -13.26
N SER A 124 4.77 -16.01 -13.47
CA SER A 124 5.45 -15.89 -14.76
C SER A 124 6.23 -17.15 -15.15
N LEU A 125 6.87 -17.82 -14.19
CA LEU A 125 7.56 -19.10 -14.44
C LEU A 125 6.58 -20.21 -14.85
N TYR A 126 5.37 -20.21 -14.27
CA TYR A 126 4.34 -21.16 -14.65
C TYR A 126 3.82 -20.90 -16.07
N TYR A 127 3.43 -19.68 -16.40
CA TYR A 127 2.83 -19.37 -17.71
C TYR A 127 3.85 -19.36 -18.86
N LEU A 128 5.06 -18.82 -18.65
CA LEU A 128 6.06 -18.71 -19.72
C LEU A 128 6.88 -19.99 -19.92
N ARG A 129 7.09 -20.79 -18.86
CA ARG A 129 7.97 -21.97 -18.91
C ARG A 129 7.27 -23.28 -18.61
N GLY A 130 5.99 -23.26 -18.23
CA GLY A 130 5.26 -24.47 -17.82
C GLY A 130 5.80 -25.11 -16.54
N MET A 131 6.64 -24.40 -15.77
CA MET A 131 7.34 -24.96 -14.61
C MET A 131 6.63 -24.63 -13.30
N GLN A 132 6.32 -25.66 -12.52
CA GLN A 132 5.93 -25.53 -11.12
C GLN A 132 7.18 -25.25 -10.27
N SER A 133 7.48 -23.96 -10.06
CA SER A 133 8.61 -23.53 -9.23
C SER A 133 8.25 -23.53 -7.75
N ASN A 134 9.15 -24.01 -6.89
CA ASN A 134 9.01 -23.88 -5.44
C ASN A 134 9.00 -22.39 -5.04
N THR A 135 7.99 -21.96 -4.29
CA THR A 135 7.77 -20.55 -3.89
C THR A 135 8.94 -19.99 -3.08
N GLN A 136 9.57 -20.84 -2.26
CA GLN A 136 10.75 -20.50 -1.45
C GLN A 136 11.96 -20.08 -2.30
N PHE A 137 12.18 -20.75 -3.43
CA PHE A 137 13.29 -20.43 -4.33
C PHE A 137 13.08 -19.07 -5.01
N CYS A 138 11.85 -18.79 -5.44
CA CYS A 138 11.50 -17.46 -5.98
C CYS A 138 11.64 -16.37 -4.92
N PHE A 139 11.26 -16.65 -3.67
CA PHE A 139 11.42 -15.74 -2.54
C PHE A 139 12.89 -15.39 -2.27
N GLN A 140 13.76 -16.40 -2.18
CA GLN A 140 15.19 -16.19 -2.00
C GLN A 140 15.83 -15.43 -3.17
N ARG A 141 15.39 -15.70 -4.39
CA ARG A 141 15.86 -15.00 -5.58
C ARG A 141 15.44 -13.53 -5.60
N ALA A 142 14.20 -13.22 -5.20
CA ALA A 142 13.74 -11.84 -5.10
C ALA A 142 14.53 -11.06 -4.04
N LEU A 143 14.78 -11.66 -2.86
CA LEU A 143 15.57 -11.05 -1.80
C LEU A 143 17.04 -10.86 -2.14
N SER A 144 17.64 -11.74 -2.94
CA SER A 144 19.07 -11.65 -3.25
C SER A 144 19.38 -10.79 -4.47
N LYS A 145 18.60 -10.91 -5.54
CA LYS A 145 18.88 -10.24 -6.82
C LYS A 145 18.08 -8.97 -7.06
N ASN A 146 16.84 -8.92 -6.57
CA ASN A 146 15.91 -7.83 -6.90
C ASN A 146 15.65 -6.87 -5.73
N LEU A 147 16.25 -7.11 -4.55
CA LEU A 147 16.02 -6.31 -3.36
C LEU A 147 16.45 -4.85 -3.55
N GLY A 148 17.54 -4.57 -4.27
CA GLY A 148 17.94 -3.19 -4.58
C GLY A 148 16.88 -2.41 -5.34
N SER A 149 16.28 -3.04 -6.36
CA SER A 149 15.16 -2.46 -7.12
C SER A 149 13.89 -2.34 -6.27
N ALA A 150 13.63 -3.28 -5.37
CA ALA A 150 12.51 -3.22 -4.44
C ALA A 150 12.64 -2.06 -3.43
N CYS A 151 13.85 -1.83 -2.91
CA CYS A 151 14.17 -0.71 -2.02
C CYS A 151 14.03 0.65 -2.71
N LEU A 152 14.52 0.78 -3.95
CA LEU A 152 14.32 1.99 -4.74
C LEU A 152 12.83 2.23 -5.02
N GLY A 153 12.11 1.19 -5.43
CA GLY A 153 10.67 1.28 -5.66
C GLY A 153 9.89 1.66 -4.40
N ALA A 154 10.26 1.16 -3.22
CA ALA A 154 9.62 1.50 -1.95
C ALA A 154 9.82 2.97 -1.54
N LEU A 155 10.88 3.63 -2.03
CA LEU A 155 11.11 5.04 -1.80
C LEU A 155 10.33 5.92 -2.79
N PHE A 156 10.40 5.59 -4.08
CA PHE A 156 9.86 6.43 -5.15
C PHE A 156 8.38 6.19 -5.44
N VAL A 157 7.93 4.93 -5.53
CA VAL A 157 6.56 4.61 -5.95
C VAL A 157 5.51 5.27 -5.04
N PRO A 158 5.60 5.22 -3.70
CA PRO A 158 4.61 5.87 -2.84
C PRO A 158 4.58 7.40 -3.01
N ALA A 159 5.75 8.03 -3.18
CA ALA A 159 5.85 9.48 -3.38
C ALA A 159 5.21 9.89 -4.71
N ILE A 160 5.47 9.12 -5.76
CA ILE A 160 4.91 9.33 -7.09
C ILE A 160 3.38 9.13 -7.07
N GLU A 161 2.88 8.09 -6.40
CA GLU A 161 1.44 7.83 -6.28
C GLU A 161 0.72 8.92 -5.45
N ALA A 162 1.36 9.43 -4.39
CA ALA A 162 0.83 10.55 -3.61
C ALA A 162 0.73 11.82 -4.47
N LEU A 163 1.74 12.11 -5.28
CA LEU A 163 1.71 13.23 -6.22
C LEU A 163 0.59 13.09 -7.26
N ARG A 164 0.29 11.85 -7.71
CA ARG A 164 -0.84 11.51 -8.59
C ARG A 164 -2.17 11.95 -8.00
N ILE A 165 -2.40 11.64 -6.73
CA ILE A 165 -3.63 11.99 -6.01
C ILE A 165 -3.77 13.51 -5.92
N VAL A 166 -2.70 14.21 -5.58
CA VAL A 166 -2.69 15.69 -5.52
C VAL A 166 -2.99 16.29 -6.90
N ALA A 167 -2.38 15.78 -7.96
CA ALA A 167 -2.63 16.26 -9.33
C ALA A 167 -4.09 16.02 -9.77
N ARG A 168 -4.67 14.86 -9.44
CA ARG A 168 -6.09 14.59 -9.72
C ARG A 168 -7.01 15.50 -8.91
N ALA A 169 -6.71 15.74 -7.64
CA ALA A 169 -7.48 16.65 -6.80
C ALA A 169 -7.46 18.09 -7.37
N LEU A 170 -6.30 18.56 -7.82
CA LEU A 170 -6.17 19.86 -8.49
C LEU A 170 -6.95 19.91 -9.81
N ASN A 171 -6.99 18.82 -10.57
CA ASN A 171 -7.80 18.74 -11.79
C ASN A 171 -9.32 18.78 -11.50
N LEU A 172 -9.77 18.16 -10.40
CA LEU A 172 -11.18 18.23 -10.00
C LEU A 172 -11.58 19.62 -9.50
N LEU A 173 -10.61 20.39 -9.00
CA LEU A 173 -10.77 21.77 -8.56
C LEU A 173 -10.66 22.78 -9.70
N LYS A 174 -10.59 22.35 -10.98
CA LYS A 174 -10.64 23.26 -12.14
C LYS A 174 -11.93 24.10 -12.12
N GLY A 175 -11.83 25.31 -11.58
CA GLY A 175 -12.73 26.42 -11.85
C GLY A 175 -12.29 27.20 -13.10
N GLU A 176 -13.06 28.21 -13.48
CA GLU A 176 -12.90 29.01 -14.71
C GLU A 176 -11.61 29.88 -14.77
N ASP A 177 -10.73 29.83 -13.77
CA ASP A 177 -9.55 30.69 -13.70
C ASP A 177 -8.39 30.19 -14.60
N GLU A 178 -8.05 30.99 -15.62
CA GLU A 178 -7.00 30.71 -16.63
C GLU A 178 -5.60 30.45 -16.02
N PHE A 179 -5.26 31.06 -14.88
CA PHE A 179 -3.95 30.91 -14.25
C PHE A 179 -3.76 29.53 -13.60
N MET A 180 -4.83 28.96 -13.04
CA MET A 180 -4.82 27.63 -12.43
C MET A 180 -4.73 26.53 -13.51
N PHE A 181 -5.17 26.83 -14.74
CA PHE A 181 -5.11 25.95 -15.89
C PHE A 181 -3.67 25.72 -16.41
N SER A 182 -2.83 26.75 -16.43
CA SER A 182 -1.44 26.65 -16.92
C SER A 182 -0.54 25.84 -15.98
N CYS A 183 -0.60 26.10 -14.67
CA CYS A 183 0.13 25.33 -13.67
C CYS A 183 -0.33 23.88 -13.59
N ALA A 184 -1.64 23.62 -13.69
CA ALA A 184 -2.16 22.25 -13.72
C ALA A 184 -1.63 21.47 -14.93
N HIS A 185 -1.62 22.08 -16.13
CA HIS A 185 -1.11 21.41 -17.33
C HIS A 185 0.40 21.13 -17.26
N CYS A 186 1.20 22.05 -16.69
CA CYS A 186 2.62 21.82 -16.49
C CYS A 186 2.87 20.68 -15.50
N CYS A 187 2.19 20.70 -14.34
CA CYS A 187 2.27 19.65 -13.33
C CYS A 187 1.89 18.28 -13.89
N LEU A 188 0.83 18.19 -14.70
CA LEU A 188 0.41 16.93 -15.31
C LEU A 188 1.47 16.35 -16.26
N LYS A 189 2.10 17.20 -17.07
CA LYS A 189 3.15 16.76 -18.00
C LYS A 189 4.41 16.27 -17.28
N VAL A 190 4.77 16.92 -16.17
CA VAL A 190 5.85 16.45 -15.29
C VAL A 190 5.46 15.13 -14.62
N MET A 191 4.22 14.98 -14.19
CA MET A 191 3.71 13.74 -13.61
C MET A 191 3.79 12.57 -14.60
N GLU A 192 3.30 12.73 -15.83
CA GLU A 192 3.40 11.69 -16.87
C GLU A 192 4.84 11.26 -17.11
N CYS A 193 5.77 12.23 -17.16
CA CYS A 193 7.19 11.92 -17.28
C CYS A 193 7.66 11.07 -16.09
N ILE A 194 7.34 11.47 -14.86
CA ILE A 194 7.73 10.75 -13.64
C ILE A 194 7.14 9.33 -13.62
N PHE A 195 5.88 9.14 -14.05
CA PHE A 195 5.23 7.82 -14.11
C PHE A 195 5.89 6.85 -15.07
N ARG A 196 6.40 7.36 -16.19
CA ARG A 196 7.15 6.55 -17.14
C ARG A 196 8.43 5.97 -16.53
N TYR A 197 9.02 6.67 -15.55
CA TYR A 197 10.25 6.23 -14.87
C TYR A 197 10.03 5.55 -13.51
N GLY A 198 8.83 5.65 -12.93
CA GLY A 198 8.52 5.10 -11.62
C GLY A 198 7.05 4.73 -11.48
N ASN A 199 6.75 3.45 -11.68
CA ASN A 199 5.41 2.91 -11.49
C ASN A 199 5.47 1.58 -10.71
N GLY A 200 4.39 1.28 -9.97
CA GLY A 200 4.29 0.00 -9.23
C GLY A 200 4.27 -1.22 -10.15
N TRP A 201 3.90 -1.05 -11.42
CA TRP A 201 3.86 -2.12 -12.42
C TRP A 201 5.25 -2.61 -12.84
N ALA A 202 6.29 -1.81 -12.61
CA ALA A 202 7.68 -2.18 -12.87
C ALA A 202 8.10 -3.46 -12.13
N PHE A 203 7.51 -3.73 -10.96
CA PHE A 203 7.79 -4.93 -10.17
C PHE A 203 7.50 -6.23 -10.93
N ILE A 204 6.54 -6.22 -11.87
CA ILE A 204 6.28 -7.36 -12.77
C ILE A 204 7.47 -7.59 -13.69
N GLN A 205 7.91 -6.56 -14.41
CA GLN A 205 9.03 -6.64 -15.36
C GLN A 205 10.33 -7.03 -14.65
N ILE A 206 10.55 -6.55 -13.42
CA ILE A 206 11.69 -6.94 -12.59
C ILE A 206 11.61 -8.43 -12.21
N ALA A 207 10.42 -8.92 -11.85
CA ALA A 207 10.22 -10.33 -11.49
C ALA A 207 10.41 -11.28 -12.69
N VAL A 208 9.87 -10.91 -13.86
CA VAL A 208 9.90 -11.73 -15.07
C VAL A 208 11.28 -11.73 -15.73
N TYR A 209 11.86 -10.54 -15.94
CA TYR A 209 13.06 -10.35 -16.74
C TYR A 209 14.32 -10.00 -15.94
N GLY A 210 14.20 -9.70 -14.64
CA GLY A 210 15.34 -9.34 -13.80
C GLY A 210 15.98 -8.00 -14.15
N LYS A 211 15.22 -7.07 -14.75
CA LYS A 211 15.70 -5.73 -15.13
C LYS A 211 15.77 -4.79 -13.91
N GLY A 212 16.54 -3.70 -14.03
CA GLY A 212 16.56 -2.63 -13.02
C GLY A 212 15.25 -1.83 -12.99
N PHE A 213 14.92 -1.24 -11.84
CA PHE A 213 13.62 -0.57 -11.60
C PHE A 213 13.21 0.47 -12.65
N VAL A 214 14.13 1.36 -13.03
CA VAL A 214 13.84 2.44 -13.99
C VAL A 214 13.56 1.88 -15.39
N ARG A 215 14.41 0.98 -15.89
CA ARG A 215 14.20 0.35 -17.22
C ARG A 215 12.92 -0.49 -17.24
N ALA A 216 12.66 -1.23 -16.16
CA ALA A 216 11.45 -2.01 -16.00
C ALA A 216 10.18 -1.14 -15.99
N SER A 217 10.26 0.06 -15.41
CA SER A 217 9.16 1.05 -15.41
C SER A 217 8.87 1.57 -16.82
N GLN A 218 9.90 1.84 -17.61
CA GLN A 218 9.75 2.31 -18.99
C GLN A 218 9.16 1.21 -19.89
N ASP A 219 9.73 0.00 -19.81
CA ASP A 219 9.32 -1.12 -20.65
C ASP A 219 7.85 -1.52 -20.42
N ILE A 220 7.39 -1.52 -19.16
CA ILE A 220 5.99 -1.84 -18.87
C ILE A 220 5.05 -0.73 -19.33
N TRP A 221 5.48 0.53 -19.22
CA TRP A 221 4.65 1.66 -19.64
C TRP A 221 4.50 1.71 -21.16
N GLU A 222 5.57 1.49 -21.92
CA GLU A 222 5.51 1.37 -23.38
C GLU A 222 4.62 0.21 -23.83
N LEU A 223 4.57 -0.86 -23.04
CA LEU A 223 3.71 -2.00 -23.31
C LEU A 223 2.24 -1.69 -23.06
N PHE A 224 1.94 -0.87 -22.04
CA PHE A 224 0.58 -0.36 -21.81
C PHE A 224 0.13 0.62 -22.90
N GLU A 225 1.02 1.51 -23.36
CA GLU A 225 0.74 2.44 -24.47
C GLU A 225 0.40 1.65 -25.75
N ARG A 226 1.18 0.60 -26.09
CA ARG A 226 0.95 -0.21 -27.30
C ARG A 226 -0.35 -1.01 -27.28
N GLN A 227 -0.83 -1.38 -26.11
CA GLN A 227 -2.03 -2.20 -25.92
C GLN A 227 -3.26 -1.34 -25.53
N GLU A 228 -3.13 -0.01 -25.56
CA GLU A 228 -4.18 0.95 -25.17
C GLU A 228 -4.77 0.65 -23.77
N MET A 229 -3.93 0.15 -22.85
CA MET A 229 -4.34 -0.29 -21.51
C MET A 229 -4.23 0.81 -20.43
N GLU A 230 -3.74 1.99 -20.78
CA GLU A 230 -3.64 3.15 -19.88
C GLU A 230 -4.92 3.43 -19.07
N PRO A 231 -6.14 3.46 -19.66
CA PRO A 231 -7.35 3.75 -18.89
C PRO A 231 -7.69 2.64 -17.88
N ILE A 232 -7.29 1.39 -18.14
CA ILE A 232 -7.50 0.28 -17.21
C ILE A 232 -6.60 0.45 -15.98
N VAL A 233 -5.33 0.78 -16.22
CA VAL A 233 -4.34 1.04 -15.17
C VAL A 233 -4.76 2.25 -14.32
N ASP A 234 -5.22 3.33 -14.93
CA ASP A 234 -5.64 4.53 -14.21
C ASP A 234 -6.95 4.33 -13.43
N SER A 235 -7.78 3.39 -13.90
CA SER A 235 -9.02 2.96 -13.23
C SER A 235 -8.81 1.95 -12.10
N ASP A 236 -7.57 1.53 -11.85
CA ASP A 236 -7.28 0.56 -10.80
C ASP A 236 -7.54 1.14 -9.41
N ILE A 237 -8.51 0.56 -8.72
CA ILE A 237 -8.94 0.98 -7.37
C ILE A 237 -8.29 0.14 -6.27
N THR A 238 -7.40 -0.78 -6.64
CA THR A 238 -6.70 -1.70 -5.72
C THR A 238 -5.98 -0.96 -4.60
N SER A 239 -5.16 0.04 -4.94
CA SER A 239 -4.38 0.81 -3.98
C SER A 239 -5.28 1.50 -2.96
N SER A 240 -6.37 2.10 -3.44
CA SER A 240 -7.38 2.74 -2.60
C SER A 240 -8.14 1.76 -1.72
N ILE A 241 -8.51 0.58 -2.22
CA ILE A 241 -9.17 -0.47 -1.41
C ILE A 241 -8.22 -0.94 -0.31
N CYS A 242 -6.97 -1.25 -0.63
CA CYS A 242 -5.94 -1.64 0.35
C CYS A 242 -5.74 -0.57 1.43
N PHE A 243 -5.71 0.69 1.02
CA PHE A 243 -5.58 1.81 1.95
C PHE A 243 -6.79 1.86 2.91
N LEU A 244 -8.00 1.74 2.38
CA LEU A 244 -9.23 1.78 3.16
C LEU A 244 -9.36 0.59 4.13
N THR A 245 -9.03 -0.62 3.68
CA THR A 245 -9.05 -1.81 4.56
C THR A 245 -8.02 -1.69 5.68
N GLY A 246 -6.82 -1.17 5.38
CA GLY A 246 -5.81 -0.85 6.38
C GLY A 246 -6.26 0.22 7.39
N VAL A 247 -6.90 1.30 6.93
CA VAL A 247 -7.42 2.34 7.85
C VAL A 247 -8.52 1.78 8.74
N CYS A 248 -9.38 0.92 8.20
CA CYS A 248 -10.45 0.28 8.97
C CYS A 248 -9.88 -0.66 10.05
N SER A 249 -8.90 -1.51 9.72
CA SER A 249 -8.26 -2.39 10.69
C SER A 249 -7.51 -1.61 11.77
N GLY A 250 -6.75 -0.59 11.39
CA GLY A 250 -6.09 0.31 12.34
C GLY A 250 -7.09 0.96 13.29
N SER A 251 -8.23 1.43 12.78
CA SER A 251 -9.30 2.02 13.60
C SER A 251 -9.87 1.04 14.62
N ILE A 252 -10.02 -0.24 14.25
CA ILE A 252 -10.48 -1.29 15.18
C ILE A 252 -9.47 -1.49 16.30
N CYS A 253 -8.17 -1.55 15.97
CA CYS A 253 -7.10 -1.66 16.97
C CYS A 253 -7.12 -0.48 17.96
N VAL A 254 -7.30 0.75 17.45
CA VAL A 254 -7.42 1.96 18.29
C VAL A 254 -8.59 1.84 19.27
N VAL A 255 -9.76 1.43 18.81
CA VAL A 255 -10.96 1.30 19.66
C VAL A 255 -10.70 0.34 20.82
N ILE A 256 -10.14 -0.84 20.53
CA ILE A 256 -9.88 -1.88 21.54
C ILE A 256 -8.87 -1.36 22.59
N VAL A 257 -7.80 -0.72 22.12
CA VAL A 257 -6.69 -0.31 22.99
C VAL A 257 -7.01 0.96 23.75
N ALA A 258 -7.74 1.90 23.16
CA ALA A 258 -8.27 3.07 23.85
C ALA A 258 -9.23 2.66 24.97
N ALA A 259 -10.13 1.69 24.72
CA ALA A 259 -11.02 1.16 25.74
C ALA A 259 -10.28 0.46 26.89
N TRP A 260 -9.17 -0.24 26.60
CA TRP A 260 -8.34 -0.88 27.62
C TRP A 260 -7.54 0.14 28.45
N THR A 261 -6.88 1.09 27.79
CA THR A 261 -6.06 2.12 28.46
C THR A 261 -6.89 3.10 29.29
N ALA A 262 -8.18 3.28 28.95
CA ALA A 262 -9.14 4.05 29.73
C ALA A 262 -9.23 3.62 31.21
N ARG A 263 -9.04 2.33 31.48
CA ARG A 263 -9.26 1.73 32.81
C ARG A 263 -8.02 1.74 33.73
N GLY A 264 -6.82 2.00 33.21
CA GLY A 264 -5.59 1.81 33.98
C GLY A 264 -4.48 2.85 33.80
N HIS A 265 -4.24 3.35 32.58
CA HIS A 265 -3.05 4.18 32.27
C HIS A 265 -3.37 5.31 31.28
N GLN A 266 -4.04 6.37 31.76
CA GLN A 266 -4.55 7.47 30.93
C GLN A 266 -3.47 8.40 30.33
N SER A 267 -2.23 8.37 30.81
CA SER A 267 -1.17 9.29 30.33
C SER A 267 -0.54 8.85 29.01
N PHE A 268 -0.59 7.56 28.68
CA PHE A 268 0.04 7.00 27.47
C PHE A 268 -0.96 6.66 26.34
N THR A 269 -2.25 6.91 26.56
CA THR A 269 -3.33 6.53 25.63
C THR A 269 -3.08 7.03 24.20
N ALA A 270 -2.70 8.30 24.00
CA ALA A 270 -2.49 8.86 22.66
C ALA A 270 -1.37 8.14 21.87
N THR A 271 -0.21 7.94 22.50
CA THR A 271 0.94 7.29 21.87
C THR A 271 0.65 5.83 21.56
N ILE A 272 0.02 5.11 22.51
CA ILE A 272 -0.32 3.69 22.32
C ILE A 272 -1.40 3.54 21.24
N SER A 273 -2.41 4.43 21.18
CA SER A 273 -3.41 4.41 20.13
C SER A 273 -2.80 4.66 18.73
N LEU A 274 -1.88 5.61 18.59
CA LEU A 274 -1.20 5.86 17.31
C LEU A 274 -0.33 4.67 16.87
N LEU A 275 0.39 4.04 17.80
CA LEU A 275 1.20 2.85 17.49
C LEU A 275 0.32 1.68 17.07
N THR A 276 -0.79 1.44 17.78
CA THR A 276 -1.70 0.33 17.48
C THR A 276 -2.52 0.56 16.22
N PHE A 277 -2.83 1.80 15.87
CA PHE A 277 -3.32 2.17 14.54
C PHE A 277 -2.34 1.76 13.45
N LEU A 278 -1.07 2.15 13.59
CA LEU A 278 -0.03 1.86 12.60
C LEU A 278 0.21 0.35 12.45
N ILE A 279 0.17 -0.39 13.56
CA ILE A 279 0.23 -1.87 13.56
C ILE A 279 -0.94 -2.48 12.78
N GLY A 280 -2.17 -2.06 13.07
CA GLY A 280 -3.35 -2.57 12.39
C GLY A 280 -3.36 -2.23 10.90
N TYR A 281 -2.93 -1.02 10.55
CA TYR A 281 -2.85 -0.53 9.18
C TYR A 281 -1.84 -1.34 8.35
N LEU A 282 -0.61 -1.50 8.84
CA LEU A 282 0.46 -2.14 8.07
C LEU A 282 0.21 -3.64 7.88
N ASN A 283 -0.24 -4.37 8.91
CA ASN A 283 -0.46 -5.81 8.81
C ASN A 283 -1.59 -6.18 7.82
N VAL A 284 -2.73 -5.50 7.93
CA VAL A 284 -3.88 -5.77 7.04
C VAL A 284 -3.64 -5.17 5.65
N GLY A 285 -2.93 -4.05 5.56
CA GLY A 285 -2.48 -3.48 4.30
C GLY A 285 -1.60 -4.45 3.52
N LEU A 286 -0.61 -5.08 4.15
CA LEU A 286 0.24 -6.12 3.55
C LEU A 286 -0.59 -7.32 3.06
N PHE A 287 -1.52 -7.82 3.88
CA PHE A 287 -2.33 -8.99 3.53
C PHE A 287 -3.33 -8.71 2.39
N SER A 288 -4.04 -7.58 2.46
CA SER A 288 -4.98 -7.16 1.41
C SER A 288 -4.26 -6.98 0.08
N TYR A 289 -3.04 -6.41 0.12
CA TYR A 289 -2.24 -6.19 -1.08
C TYR A 289 -1.80 -7.49 -1.74
N SER A 290 -1.38 -8.52 -0.98
CA SER A 290 -1.04 -9.83 -1.55
C SER A 290 -2.21 -10.45 -2.32
N ILE A 291 -3.43 -10.32 -1.79
CA ILE A 291 -4.65 -10.84 -2.44
C ILE A 291 -4.96 -10.06 -3.72
N ILE A 292 -4.90 -8.72 -3.67
CA ILE A 292 -5.27 -7.91 -4.83
C ILE A 292 -4.16 -7.89 -5.89
N HIS A 293 -2.90 -8.02 -5.49
CA HIS A 293 -1.78 -8.23 -6.39
C HIS A 293 -1.92 -9.56 -7.13
N PHE A 294 -2.37 -10.62 -6.46
CA PHE A 294 -2.74 -11.86 -7.12
C PHE A 294 -3.87 -11.66 -8.16
N MET A 295 -4.81 -10.75 -7.90
CA MET A 295 -5.83 -10.35 -8.89
C MET A 295 -5.24 -9.71 -10.14
N HIS A 296 -4.35 -8.75 -9.92
CA HIS A 296 -3.71 -7.96 -10.95
C HIS A 296 -2.75 -8.77 -11.82
N MET A 297 -1.95 -9.67 -11.21
CA MET A 297 -0.98 -10.49 -11.93
C MET A 297 -1.65 -11.46 -12.91
N ASN A 298 -2.72 -12.14 -12.51
CA ASN A 298 -3.41 -13.06 -13.41
C ASN A 298 -4.08 -12.35 -14.59
N TYR A 299 -4.59 -11.14 -14.36
CA TYR A 299 -5.17 -10.34 -15.44
C TYR A 299 -4.09 -9.86 -16.41
N VAL A 300 -3.00 -9.26 -15.90
CA VAL A 300 -1.95 -8.68 -16.74
C VAL A 300 -1.07 -9.73 -17.40
N ILE A 301 -0.76 -10.85 -16.75
CA ILE A 301 -0.02 -11.94 -17.39
C ILE A 301 -0.85 -12.58 -18.52
N ASN A 302 -2.18 -12.71 -18.35
CA ASN A 302 -3.04 -13.12 -19.47
C ASN A 302 -3.05 -12.10 -20.61
N LEU A 303 -3.10 -10.79 -20.31
CA LEU A 303 -3.05 -9.75 -21.35
C LEU A 303 -1.67 -9.56 -22.02
N LEU A 304 -0.59 -10.00 -21.37
CA LEU A 304 0.77 -9.85 -21.88
C LEU A 304 1.30 -11.08 -22.63
N ILE A 305 0.71 -12.25 -22.39
CA ILE A 305 1.10 -13.52 -23.02
C ILE A 305 0.20 -13.87 -24.23
N LEU A 306 -1.02 -13.33 -24.28
CA LEU A 306 -1.89 -13.33 -25.47
C LEU A 306 -1.58 -12.14 -26.37
#